data_AF-A0A842R5N2-F1
#
_entry.id   AF-A0A842R5N2-F1
#
_cell.length_a   1.000
_cell.length_b   1.000
_cell.length_c   1.000
_cell.angle_alpha   90.00
_cell.angle_beta   90.00
_cell.angle_gamma   90.00
#
_symmetry.space_group_name_H-M   'P 1'
#
loop_
_entity.id
_entity.type
_entity.pdbx_description
1 polymer ?
#
loop_
_entity_poly.entity_id
_entity_poly.type
_entity_poly.pdbx_seq_one_letter_code
_entity_poly.pdbx_strand_id
1 'polypeptide(L)'
;MEILGFEIREGYELVFILTLVIIGVKLVMTVFLAVKLLKRKKKEASQSTSTGFLSSVLLLMACWLVSRIFYMIFDFFLTEFYEARYPLTPNIWFWKVASLVAAIGIGTVVLTIDRKILDNKFKGVFGIIIYAGAIVQFIYPVNTLDDFYLVSTIGVIAGLGALLVPIMFLWIGAKAPGLRKIAWSVAAGGIIYVLGNSMVNTLFLDLFTSIGLPADFTYVFSTSLKVIGLLLLTYGGARFKA
;
A
#
# COMPACT_ATOMS: atom_id res chain seq x y z
N MET A 1 -19.01 -19.01 -9.61
CA MET A 1 -18.29 -20.24 -9.13
C MET A 1 -18.25 -20.22 -7.60
N GLU A 2 -18.49 -21.33 -6.92
CA GLU A 2 -18.35 -21.40 -5.46
C GLU A 2 -16.87 -21.60 -5.09
N ILE A 3 -16.25 -20.61 -4.45
CA ILE A 3 -14.87 -20.69 -3.98
C ILE A 3 -14.88 -20.54 -2.47
N LEU A 4 -14.44 -21.58 -1.75
CA LEU A 4 -14.41 -21.61 -0.27
C LEU A 4 -15.79 -21.40 0.38
N GLY A 5 -16.88 -21.82 -0.27
CA GLY A 5 -18.25 -21.69 0.27
C GLY A 5 -18.94 -20.37 -0.05
N PHE A 6 -18.36 -19.54 -0.94
CA PHE A 6 -18.91 -18.26 -1.33
C PHE A 6 -19.11 -18.18 -2.85
N GLU A 7 -20.26 -17.64 -3.26
CA GLU A 7 -20.54 -17.35 -4.66
C GLU A 7 -19.74 -16.12 -5.11
N ILE A 8 -18.72 -16.35 -5.93
CA ILE A 8 -18.01 -15.27 -6.62
C ILE A 8 -18.75 -14.99 -7.93
N ARG A 9 -19.07 -13.71 -8.15
CA ARG A 9 -19.70 -13.21 -9.37
C ARG A 9 -18.88 -13.59 -10.61
N GLU A 10 -19.57 -14.07 -11.63
CA GLU A 10 -18.94 -14.43 -12.91
C GLU A 10 -18.13 -13.26 -13.49
N GLY A 11 -16.89 -13.54 -13.88
CA GLY A 11 -15.95 -12.56 -14.42
C GLY A 11 -14.99 -11.95 -13.39
N TYR A 12 -15.12 -12.28 -12.10
CA TYR A 12 -14.23 -11.78 -11.04
C TYR A 12 -13.36 -12.88 -10.40
N GLU A 13 -13.44 -14.12 -10.87
CA GLU A 13 -12.68 -15.25 -10.33
C GLU A 13 -11.17 -15.03 -10.45
N LEU A 14 -10.73 -14.51 -11.59
CA LEU A 14 -9.32 -14.18 -11.81
C LEU A 14 -8.85 -13.07 -10.85
N VAL A 15 -9.65 -12.02 -10.67
CA VAL A 15 -9.32 -10.91 -9.75
C VAL A 15 -9.23 -11.40 -8.31
N PHE A 16 -10.08 -12.36 -7.93
CA PHE A 16 -10.04 -13.01 -6.62
C PHE A 16 -8.75 -13.80 -6.41
N ILE A 17 -8.39 -14.67 -7.36
CA ILE A 17 -7.15 -15.45 -7.31
C ILE A 17 -5.92 -14.52 -7.25
N LEU A 18 -5.87 -13.48 -8.09
CA LEU A 18 -4.78 -12.49 -8.06
C LEU A 18 -4.72 -11.75 -6.72
N THR A 19 -5.87 -11.47 -6.10
CA THR A 19 -5.92 -10.89 -4.74
C THR A 19 -5.30 -11.83 -3.70
N LEU A 20 -5.61 -13.13 -3.76
CA LEU A 20 -5.01 -14.13 -2.88
C LEU A 20 -3.49 -14.24 -3.09
N VAL A 21 -3.02 -14.18 -4.34
CA VAL A 21 -1.58 -14.14 -4.66
C VAL A 21 -0.90 -12.92 -4.01
N ILE A 22 -1.51 -11.73 -4.10
CA ILE A 22 -0.97 -10.52 -3.46
C ILE A 22 -0.89 -10.68 -1.93
N ILE A 23 -1.93 -11.28 -1.32
CA ILE A 23 -1.94 -11.56 0.13
C ILE A 23 -0.79 -12.51 0.49
N GLY A 24 -0.62 -13.60 -0.26
CA GLY A 24 0.46 -14.56 -0.06
C GLY A 24 1.85 -13.92 -0.16
N VAL A 25 2.09 -13.11 -1.20
CA VAL A 25 3.35 -12.38 -1.40
C VAL A 25 3.64 -11.44 -0.22
N LYS A 26 2.64 -10.65 0.22
CA LYS A 26 2.79 -9.75 1.38
C LYS A 26 3.09 -10.50 2.66
N LEU A 27 2.47 -11.66 2.89
CA LEU A 27 2.74 -12.50 4.06
C LEU A 27 4.20 -12.98 4.04
N VAL A 28 4.66 -13.55 2.93
CA VAL A 28 6.05 -14.03 2.78
C VAL A 28 7.05 -12.89 3.03
N MET A 29 6.79 -11.70 2.49
CA MET A 29 7.64 -10.52 2.69
C MET A 29 7.65 -10.01 4.12
N THR A 30 6.48 -9.98 4.77
CA THR A 30 6.35 -9.58 6.18
C THR A 30 7.19 -10.51 7.06
N VAL A 31 7.05 -11.83 6.87
CA VAL A 31 7.84 -12.83 7.60
C VAL A 31 9.34 -12.66 7.33
N PHE A 32 9.73 -12.50 6.06
CA PHE A 32 11.13 -12.26 5.69
C PHE A 32 11.73 -11.02 6.38
N LEU A 33 11.02 -9.89 6.35
CA LEU A 33 11.44 -8.65 7.01
C LEU A 33 11.52 -8.81 8.53
N ALA A 34 10.57 -9.51 9.14
CA ALA A 34 10.55 -9.78 10.58
C ALA A 34 11.78 -10.61 11.01
N VAL A 35 12.04 -11.73 10.32
CA VAL A 35 13.22 -12.58 10.57
C VAL A 35 14.51 -11.77 10.43
N LYS A 36 14.59 -10.91 9.41
CA LYS A 36 15.77 -10.09 9.17
C LYS A 36 15.97 -9.00 10.23
N LEU A 37 14.89 -8.37 10.67
CA LEU A 37 14.92 -7.39 11.77
C LEU A 37 15.41 -8.03 13.07
N LEU A 38 14.91 -9.22 13.42
CA LEU A 38 15.35 -9.97 14.61
C LEU A 38 16.84 -10.33 14.53
N LYS A 39 17.31 -10.80 13.36
CA LYS A 39 18.74 -11.08 13.14
C LYS A 39 19.62 -9.83 13.27
N ARG A 40 19.16 -8.67 12.78
CA ARG A 40 19.91 -7.40 12.87
C ARG A 40 19.96 -6.87 14.30
N LYS A 41 18.83 -6.88 15.04
CA LYS A 41 18.79 -6.46 16.45
C LYS A 41 19.75 -7.24 17.35
N LYS A 42 19.97 -8.53 17.07
CA LYS A 42 20.93 -9.37 17.81
C LYS A 42 22.40 -9.03 17.52
N LYS A 43 22.71 -8.48 16.33
CA LYS A 43 24.10 -8.27 15.86
C LYS A 43 24.59 -6.83 15.97
N GLU A 44 23.70 -5.86 15.80
CA GLU A 44 24.07 -4.45 15.57
C GLU A 44 23.29 -3.54 16.54
N ALA A 45 23.49 -3.71 17.85
CA ALA A 45 22.80 -2.92 18.89
C ALA A 45 22.99 -1.39 18.75
N SER A 46 23.99 -0.92 17.99
CA SER A 46 24.30 0.51 17.84
C SER A 46 23.75 1.20 16.59
N GLN A 47 23.22 0.49 15.58
CA GLN A 47 22.69 1.13 14.35
C GLN A 47 21.18 1.47 14.45
N SER A 48 20.85 2.54 15.18
CA SER A 48 19.47 3.01 15.44
C SER A 48 18.68 3.41 14.18
N THR A 49 19.33 4.03 13.20
CA THR A 49 18.69 4.54 11.97
C THR A 49 18.26 3.41 11.04
N SER A 50 19.21 2.55 10.66
CA SER A 50 19.02 1.35 9.84
C SER A 50 17.94 0.41 10.40
N THR A 51 17.95 0.17 11.71
CA THR A 51 16.95 -0.70 12.38
C THR A 51 15.57 -0.03 12.43
N GLY A 52 15.53 1.30 12.60
CA GLY A 52 14.30 2.08 12.57
C GLY A 52 13.59 2.01 11.22
N PHE A 53 14.32 2.25 10.13
CA PHE A 53 13.75 2.19 8.78
C PHE A 53 13.24 0.77 8.46
N LEU A 54 14.04 -0.26 8.73
CA LEU A 54 13.62 -1.65 8.52
C LEU A 54 12.33 -2.00 9.30
N SER A 55 12.23 -1.55 10.55
CA SER A 55 11.03 -1.75 11.37
C SER A 55 9.81 -1.03 10.78
N SER A 56 9.98 0.17 10.23
CA SER A 56 8.89 0.91 9.58
C SER A 56 8.40 0.22 8.29
N VAL A 57 9.31 -0.33 7.48
CA VAL A 57 8.96 -1.09 6.26
C VAL A 57 8.26 -2.41 6.62
N LEU A 58 8.69 -3.08 7.69
CA LEU A 58 7.99 -4.25 8.23
C LEU A 58 6.55 -3.90 8.64
N LEU A 59 6.37 -2.81 9.40
CA LEU A 59 5.05 -2.37 9.82
C LEU A 59 4.18 -2.00 8.61
N LEU A 60 4.72 -1.29 7.63
CA LEU A 60 4.03 -1.00 6.37
C LEU A 60 3.53 -2.28 5.70
N MET A 61 4.39 -3.29 5.58
CA MET A 61 4.03 -4.57 4.94
C MET A 61 2.93 -5.31 5.71
N ALA A 62 3.01 -5.34 7.04
CA ALA A 62 2.00 -5.93 7.89
C ALA A 62 0.65 -5.19 7.79
N CYS A 63 0.68 -3.86 7.82
CA CYS A 63 -0.51 -3.02 7.62
C CYS A 63 -1.14 -3.25 6.25
N TRP A 64 -0.35 -3.31 5.17
CA TRP A 64 -0.85 -3.58 3.81
C TRP A 64 -1.36 -5.00 3.60
N LEU A 65 -0.89 -5.97 4.39
CA LEU A 65 -1.42 -7.33 4.42
C LEU A 65 -2.81 -7.32 5.06
N VAL A 66 -2.92 -6.80 6.29
CA VAL A 66 -4.19 -6.74 7.04
C VAL A 66 -5.23 -5.92 6.26
N SER A 67 -4.85 -4.74 5.78
CA SER A 67 -5.71 -3.89 4.95
C SER A 67 -6.24 -4.63 3.72
N ARG A 68 -5.42 -5.45 3.05
CA ARG A 68 -5.88 -6.20 1.86
C ARG A 68 -6.88 -7.30 2.20
N ILE A 69 -6.79 -7.91 3.39
CA ILE A 69 -7.80 -8.86 3.85
C ILE A 69 -9.15 -8.15 4.02
N PHE A 70 -9.18 -6.98 4.68
CA PHE A 70 -10.41 -6.19 4.82
C PHE A 70 -10.96 -5.73 3.46
N TYR A 71 -10.10 -5.25 2.55
CA TYR A 71 -10.53 -4.89 1.21
C TYR A 71 -11.05 -6.10 0.41
N MET A 72 -10.45 -7.28 0.56
CA MET A 72 -10.96 -8.49 -0.10
C MET A 72 -12.36 -8.84 0.40
N ILE A 73 -12.61 -8.73 1.72
CA ILE A 73 -13.96 -8.91 2.29
C ILE A 73 -14.93 -7.89 1.68
N PHE A 74 -14.53 -6.61 1.66
CA PHE A 74 -15.32 -5.53 1.08
C PHE A 74 -15.64 -5.76 -0.41
N ASP A 75 -14.62 -6.00 -1.23
CA ASP A 75 -14.72 -6.10 -2.68
C ASP A 75 -15.52 -7.33 -3.13
N PHE A 76 -15.23 -8.52 -2.58
CA PHE A 76 -15.75 -9.78 -3.10
C PHE A 76 -16.99 -10.31 -2.38
N PHE A 77 -17.13 -10.04 -1.08
CA PHE A 77 -18.18 -10.69 -0.27
C PHE A 77 -19.30 -9.72 0.11
N LEU A 78 -18.99 -8.44 0.24
CA LEU A 78 -19.95 -7.44 0.71
C LEU A 78 -20.52 -6.59 -0.42
N THR A 79 -19.68 -6.20 -1.37
CA THR A 79 -20.09 -5.30 -2.46
C THR A 79 -20.17 -5.99 -3.81
N GLU A 80 -19.42 -7.06 -4.04
CA GLU A 80 -19.32 -7.76 -5.34
C GLU A 80 -19.01 -6.78 -6.49
N PHE A 81 -18.19 -5.76 -6.19
CA PHE A 81 -17.87 -4.64 -7.08
C PHE A 81 -19.07 -3.81 -7.56
N TYR A 82 -20.22 -3.89 -6.87
CA TYR A 82 -21.37 -3.05 -7.14
C TYR A 82 -21.30 -1.76 -6.32
N GLU A 83 -21.02 -0.63 -6.98
CA GLU A 83 -20.75 0.64 -6.31
C GLU A 83 -21.89 1.13 -5.41
N ALA A 84 -23.15 0.87 -5.78
CA ALA A 84 -24.29 1.27 -4.94
C ALA A 84 -24.35 0.55 -3.58
N ARG A 85 -23.58 -0.54 -3.40
CA ARG A 85 -23.42 -1.23 -2.10
C ARG A 85 -22.30 -0.65 -1.25
N TYR A 86 -21.45 0.23 -1.77
CA TYR A 86 -20.30 0.79 -1.04
C TYR A 86 -20.67 1.57 0.22
N PRO A 87 -21.68 2.46 0.23
CA PRO A 87 -22.05 3.21 1.44
C PRO A 87 -22.84 2.38 2.45
N LEU A 88 -23.32 1.19 2.08
CA LEU A 88 -24.18 0.38 2.95
C LEU A 88 -23.40 -0.16 4.16
N THR A 89 -24.08 -0.27 5.30
CA THR A 89 -23.56 -0.94 6.50
C THR A 89 -23.87 -2.44 6.41
N PRO A 90 -22.92 -3.36 6.68
CA PRO A 90 -21.60 -3.14 7.29
C PRO A 90 -20.44 -2.87 6.30
N ASN A 91 -20.70 -2.87 4.99
CA ASN A 91 -19.68 -2.78 3.92
C ASN A 91 -18.71 -1.62 4.14
N ILE A 92 -19.24 -0.42 4.37
CA ILE A 92 -18.44 0.78 4.54
C ILE A 92 -17.43 0.69 5.69
N TRP A 93 -17.75 -0.04 6.76
CA TRP A 93 -16.84 -0.20 7.89
C TRP A 93 -15.60 -1.03 7.54
N PHE A 94 -15.75 -2.07 6.72
CA PHE A 94 -14.61 -2.85 6.24
C PHE A 94 -13.66 -2.00 5.41
N TRP A 95 -14.21 -1.17 4.52
CA TRP A 95 -13.41 -0.24 3.71
C TRP A 95 -12.70 0.83 4.56
N LYS A 96 -13.40 1.42 5.54
CA LYS A 96 -12.83 2.41 6.45
C LYS A 96 -11.70 1.84 7.31
N VAL A 97 -11.90 0.65 7.88
CA VAL A 97 -10.86 -0.04 8.65
C VAL A 97 -9.67 -0.40 7.76
N ALA A 98 -9.92 -0.92 6.55
CA ALA A 98 -8.87 -1.21 5.59
C ALA A 98 -8.04 0.03 5.25
N SER A 99 -8.69 1.16 5.00
CA SER A 99 -8.07 2.45 4.68
C SER A 99 -7.23 2.97 5.85
N LEU A 100 -7.79 2.97 7.06
CA LEU A 100 -7.11 3.41 8.27
C LEU A 100 -5.84 2.58 8.56
N VAL A 101 -5.95 1.25 8.48
CA VAL A 101 -4.81 0.35 8.71
C VAL A 101 -3.71 0.58 7.67
N ALA A 102 -4.06 0.77 6.39
CA ALA A 102 -3.08 1.09 5.36
C ALA A 102 -2.39 2.43 5.62
N ALA A 103 -3.15 3.46 6.00
CA ALA A 103 -2.62 4.78 6.32
C ALA A 103 -1.67 4.77 7.52
N ILE A 104 -1.92 3.93 8.53
CA ILE A 104 -0.99 3.74 9.65
C ILE A 104 0.38 3.26 9.18
N GLY A 105 0.41 2.27 8.29
CA GLY A 105 1.65 1.76 7.71
C GLY A 105 2.40 2.84 6.93
N ILE A 106 1.70 3.54 6.03
CA ILE A 106 2.28 4.58 5.15
C ILE A 106 2.78 5.75 5.99
N GLY A 107 1.95 6.29 6.89
CA GLY A 107 2.29 7.41 7.77
C GLY A 107 3.52 7.11 8.63
N THR A 108 3.65 5.88 9.13
CA THR A 108 4.81 5.48 9.95
C THR A 108 6.11 5.49 9.14
N VAL A 109 6.08 5.02 7.89
CA VAL A 109 7.25 5.07 7.00
C VAL A 109 7.63 6.51 6.68
N VAL A 110 6.66 7.36 6.33
CA VAL A 110 6.88 8.79 6.05
C VAL A 110 7.49 9.51 7.27
N LEU A 111 6.94 9.31 8.47
CA LEU A 111 7.50 9.88 9.70
C LEU A 111 8.90 9.33 10.01
N THR A 112 9.15 8.05 9.76
CA THR A 112 10.46 7.44 10.01
C THR A 112 11.52 8.00 9.07
N ILE A 113 11.18 8.18 7.79
CA ILE A 113 12.07 8.82 6.82
C ILE A 113 12.37 10.24 7.25
N ASP A 114 11.33 11.04 7.56
CA ASP A 114 11.56 12.42 7.95
C ASP A 114 12.43 12.51 9.22
N ARG A 115 12.05 11.80 10.30
CA ARG A 115 12.77 11.89 11.59
C ARG A 115 14.16 11.27 11.57
N LYS A 116 14.33 10.09 10.95
CA LYS A 116 15.59 9.33 11.05
C LYS A 116 16.52 9.49 9.86
N ILE A 117 16.01 9.85 8.68
CA ILE A 117 16.81 9.98 7.47
C ILE A 117 17.03 11.45 7.10
N LEU A 118 16.03 12.31 7.32
CA LEU A 118 16.08 13.73 6.96
C LEU A 118 16.28 14.66 8.16
N ASP A 119 16.57 14.09 9.33
CA ASP A 119 16.79 14.84 10.57
C ASP A 119 15.63 15.81 10.89
N ASN A 120 14.40 15.32 10.69
CA ASN A 120 13.14 16.02 10.96
C ASN A 120 12.96 17.34 10.19
N LYS A 121 13.53 17.45 8.98
CA LYS A 121 13.45 18.65 8.12
C LYS A 121 12.02 19.14 7.88
N PHE A 122 11.04 18.22 7.74
CA PHE A 122 9.65 18.56 7.49
C PHE A 122 8.77 18.51 8.75
N LYS A 123 9.36 18.34 9.94
CA LYS A 123 8.67 18.28 11.24
C LYS A 123 7.52 17.26 11.31
N GLY A 124 7.56 16.23 10.47
CA GLY A 124 6.54 15.19 10.35
C GLY A 124 5.26 15.63 9.66
N VAL A 125 5.19 16.82 9.05
CA VAL A 125 3.95 17.40 8.49
C VAL A 125 3.22 16.44 7.55
N PHE A 126 3.93 15.77 6.65
CA PHE A 126 3.31 14.85 5.70
C PHE A 126 2.76 13.58 6.33
N GLY A 127 3.43 13.05 7.36
CA GLY A 127 2.90 11.94 8.14
C GLY A 127 1.63 12.35 8.88
N ILE A 128 1.63 13.56 9.46
CA ILE A 128 0.46 14.13 10.15
C ILE A 128 -0.71 14.29 9.19
N ILE A 129 -0.49 14.80 7.97
CA ILE A 129 -1.54 14.92 6.94
C ILE A 129 -2.15 13.55 6.59
N ILE A 130 -1.32 12.52 6.43
CA ILE A 130 -1.79 11.15 6.17
C ILE A 130 -2.68 10.64 7.32
N TYR A 131 -2.24 10.81 8.57
CA TYR A 131 -3.03 10.38 9.73
C TYR A 131 -4.32 11.18 9.88
N ALA A 132 -4.27 12.50 9.72
CA ALA A 132 -5.44 13.37 9.81
C ALA A 132 -6.47 12.99 8.74
N GLY A 133 -6.03 12.80 7.49
CA GLY A 133 -6.91 12.35 6.40
C GLY A 133 -7.54 11.00 6.69
N ALA A 134 -6.78 10.04 7.21
CA ALA A 134 -7.28 8.71 7.58
C ALA A 134 -8.29 8.75 8.73
N ILE A 135 -8.04 9.60 9.75
CA ILE A 135 -8.98 9.80 10.86
C ILE A 135 -10.27 10.43 10.35
N VAL A 136 -10.18 11.50 9.55
CA VAL A 136 -11.34 12.15 8.91
C VAL A 136 -12.12 11.13 8.09
N GLN A 137 -11.45 10.35 7.24
CA GLN A 137 -12.08 9.30 6.44
C GLN A 137 -12.78 8.22 7.29
N PHE A 138 -12.20 7.87 8.44
CA PHE A 138 -12.78 6.88 9.33
C PHE A 138 -14.04 7.41 10.04
N ILE A 139 -13.99 8.63 10.58
CA ILE A 139 -15.08 9.21 11.37
C ILE A 139 -16.21 9.80 10.52
N TYR A 140 -15.94 10.23 9.28
CA TYR A 140 -16.93 10.91 8.44
C TYR A 140 -18.13 9.98 8.17
N PRO A 141 -19.38 10.41 8.44
CA PRO A 141 -20.56 9.58 8.20
C PRO A 141 -20.80 9.43 6.70
N VAL A 142 -20.86 8.19 6.21
CA VAL A 142 -21.10 7.88 4.79
C VAL A 142 -22.46 7.23 4.69
N ASN A 143 -23.44 7.96 4.15
CA ASN A 143 -24.81 7.48 3.98
C ASN A 143 -25.22 7.35 2.52
N THR A 144 -24.50 8.05 1.63
CA THR A 144 -24.75 8.08 0.19
C THR A 144 -23.50 7.71 -0.60
N LEU A 145 -23.67 7.44 -1.90
CA LEU A 145 -22.55 7.19 -2.80
C LEU A 145 -21.68 8.44 -2.98
N ASP A 146 -22.28 9.64 -2.98
CA ASP A 146 -21.55 10.90 -3.05
C ASP A 146 -20.66 11.12 -1.82
N ASP A 147 -21.15 10.78 -0.62
CA ASP A 147 -20.35 10.80 0.61
C ASP A 147 -19.14 9.86 0.49
N PHE A 148 -19.34 8.68 -0.11
CA PHE A 148 -18.27 7.71 -0.32
C PHE A 148 -17.19 8.27 -1.25
N TYR A 149 -17.57 8.90 -2.36
CA TYR A 149 -16.61 9.52 -3.28
C TYR A 149 -15.87 10.69 -2.66
N LEU A 150 -16.56 11.54 -1.89
CA LEU A 150 -15.94 12.64 -1.16
C LEU A 150 -14.87 12.12 -0.20
N VAL A 151 -15.23 11.14 0.63
CA VAL A 151 -14.33 10.55 1.63
C VAL A 151 -13.17 9.80 0.97
N SER A 152 -13.43 9.09 -0.13
CA SER A 152 -12.38 8.45 -0.95
C SER A 152 -11.40 9.48 -1.50
N THR A 153 -11.90 10.62 -1.97
CA THR A 153 -11.08 11.73 -2.50
C THR A 153 -10.21 12.35 -1.42
N ILE A 154 -10.74 12.56 -0.21
CA ILE A 154 -9.96 13.00 0.95
C ILE A 154 -8.80 12.03 1.22
N GLY A 155 -9.08 10.72 1.19
CA GLY A 155 -8.07 9.68 1.34
C GLY A 155 -6.96 9.75 0.27
N VAL A 156 -7.33 9.97 -1.00
CA VAL A 156 -6.37 10.13 -2.10
C VAL A 156 -5.48 11.35 -1.89
N ILE A 157 -6.06 12.51 -1.57
CA ILE A 157 -5.32 13.76 -1.33
C ILE A 157 -4.35 13.58 -0.16
N ALA A 158 -4.81 13.00 0.95
CA ALA A 158 -3.95 12.70 2.10
C ALA A 158 -2.82 11.73 1.72
N GLY A 159 -3.11 10.76 0.86
CA GLY A 159 -2.16 9.79 0.32
C GLY A 159 -1.05 10.39 -0.55
N LEU A 160 -1.22 11.59 -1.11
CA LEU A 160 -0.17 12.26 -1.91
C LEU A 160 1.11 12.51 -1.10
N GLY A 161 1.01 12.65 0.23
CA GLY A 161 2.18 12.74 1.11
C GLY A 161 3.12 11.52 1.00
N ALA A 162 2.60 10.36 0.58
CA ALA A 162 3.40 9.16 0.36
C ALA A 162 4.35 9.28 -0.85
N LEU A 163 4.07 10.16 -1.82
CA LEU A 163 4.94 10.39 -2.98
C LEU A 163 6.30 11.00 -2.59
N LEU A 164 6.41 11.56 -1.40
CA LEU A 164 7.69 12.02 -0.88
C LEU A 164 8.65 10.87 -0.63
N VAL A 165 8.16 9.67 -0.30
CA VAL A 165 9.04 8.51 -0.07
C VAL A 165 9.92 8.26 -1.30
N PRO A 166 9.38 8.01 -2.51
CA PRO A 166 10.24 7.77 -3.68
C PRO A 166 11.08 9.00 -4.06
N ILE A 167 10.55 10.22 -3.97
CA ILE A 167 11.31 11.44 -4.28
C ILE A 167 12.55 11.56 -3.40
N MET A 168 12.39 11.36 -2.09
CA MET A 168 13.49 11.45 -1.14
C MET A 168 14.52 10.34 -1.34
N PHE A 169 14.09 9.12 -1.64
CA PHE A 169 15.00 8.01 -1.94
C PHE A 169 15.76 8.19 -3.26
N LEU A 170 15.15 8.80 -4.28
CA LEU A 170 15.88 9.20 -5.49
C LEU A 170 16.96 10.24 -5.17
N TRP A 171 16.64 11.24 -4.34
CA TRP A 171 17.59 12.25 -3.89
C TRP A 171 18.75 11.65 -3.08
N ILE A 172 18.48 10.75 -2.13
CA ILE A 172 19.50 10.01 -1.37
C ILE A 172 20.41 9.23 -2.33
N GLY A 173 19.83 8.51 -3.29
CA GLY A 173 20.62 7.72 -4.23
C GLY A 173 21.51 8.57 -5.17
N ALA A 174 21.07 9.79 -5.48
CA ALA A 174 21.87 10.75 -6.23
C ALA A 174 23.06 11.28 -5.40
N LYS A 175 22.85 11.58 -4.11
CA LYS A 175 23.85 12.20 -3.23
C LYS A 175 24.80 11.22 -2.53
N ALA A 176 24.38 9.97 -2.30
CA ALA A 176 25.16 8.96 -1.59
C ALA A 176 25.47 7.74 -2.50
N PRO A 177 26.63 7.71 -3.20
CA PRO A 177 26.97 6.63 -4.13
C PRO A 177 26.91 5.23 -3.50
N GLY A 178 27.32 5.10 -2.23
CA GLY A 178 27.28 3.83 -1.49
C GLY A 178 25.86 3.29 -1.23
N LEU A 179 24.85 4.16 -1.23
CA LEU A 179 23.44 3.79 -1.01
C LEU A 179 22.62 3.79 -2.30
N ARG A 180 23.18 4.23 -3.43
CA ARG A 180 22.47 4.47 -4.69
C ARG A 180 21.55 3.33 -5.11
N LYS A 181 22.10 2.12 -5.25
CA LYS A 181 21.33 0.95 -5.70
C LYS A 181 20.17 0.61 -4.77
N ILE A 182 20.40 0.72 -3.46
CA ILE A 182 19.40 0.40 -2.44
C ILE A 182 18.32 1.47 -2.42
N ALA A 183 18.71 2.74 -2.44
CA ALA A 183 17.80 3.86 -2.40
C ALA A 183 16.91 3.92 -3.65
N TRP A 184 17.50 3.74 -4.85
CA TRP A 184 16.74 3.64 -6.09
C TRP A 184 15.83 2.42 -6.14
N SER A 185 16.22 1.29 -5.53
CA SER A 185 15.33 0.14 -5.38
C SER A 185 14.09 0.48 -4.55
N VAL A 186 14.24 1.19 -3.42
CA VAL A 186 13.10 1.62 -2.60
C VAL A 186 12.21 2.58 -3.41
N ALA A 187 12.79 3.57 -4.08
CA ALA A 187 12.02 4.53 -4.86
C ALA A 187 11.27 3.88 -6.03
N ALA A 188 11.97 3.07 -6.84
CA ALA A 188 11.37 2.34 -7.94
C ALA A 188 10.27 1.39 -7.45
N GLY A 189 10.51 0.68 -6.35
CA GLY A 189 9.51 -0.20 -5.75
C GLY A 189 8.24 0.54 -5.34
N GLY A 190 8.38 1.70 -4.69
CA GLY A 190 7.25 2.56 -4.32
C GLY A 190 6.47 3.07 -5.54
N ILE A 191 7.17 3.59 -6.55
CA ILE A 191 6.56 4.09 -7.79
C ILE A 191 5.80 2.96 -8.51
N ILE A 192 6.46 1.83 -8.75
CA ILE A 192 5.88 0.68 -9.46
C ILE A 192 4.65 0.15 -8.71
N TYR A 193 4.70 0.07 -7.37
CA TYR A 193 3.54 -0.35 -6.58
C TYR A 193 2.37 0.61 -6.71
N VAL A 194 2.61 1.92 -6.63
CA VAL A 194 1.56 2.95 -6.78
C VAL A 194 0.95 2.92 -8.18
N LEU A 195 1.78 2.77 -9.22
CA LEU A 195 1.30 2.59 -10.60
C LEU A 195 0.40 1.36 -10.69
N GLY A 196 0.88 0.20 -10.23
CA GLY A 196 0.07 -1.02 -10.20
C GLY A 196 -1.26 -0.83 -9.43
N ASN A 197 -1.25 -0.12 -8.31
CA ASN A 197 -2.48 0.19 -7.57
C ASN A 197 -3.46 1.07 -8.36
N SER A 198 -2.94 2.04 -9.09
CA SER A 198 -3.74 2.99 -9.86
C SER A 198 -4.37 2.36 -11.11
N MET A 199 -3.76 1.31 -11.68
CA MET A 199 -4.27 0.64 -12.89
C MET A 199 -5.64 -0.01 -12.73
N VAL A 200 -6.11 -0.25 -11.50
CA VAL A 200 -7.44 -0.81 -11.22
C VAL A 200 -8.52 0.29 -11.12
N ASN A 201 -8.13 1.56 -11.26
CA ASN A 201 -9.09 2.66 -11.35
C ASN A 201 -9.86 2.60 -12.67
N THR A 202 -11.12 3.02 -12.65
CA THR A 202 -12.03 3.06 -13.82
C THR A 202 -11.39 3.74 -15.02
N LEU A 203 -10.69 4.86 -14.83
CA LEU A 203 -10.00 5.58 -15.91
C LEU A 203 -9.00 4.70 -16.69
N PHE A 204 -8.23 3.87 -15.99
CA PHE A 204 -7.27 2.98 -16.65
C PHE A 204 -7.96 1.76 -17.25
N LEU A 205 -8.99 1.21 -16.59
CA LEU A 205 -9.77 0.11 -17.16
C LEU A 205 -10.43 0.52 -18.48
N ASP A 206 -11.02 1.71 -18.54
CA ASP A 206 -11.66 2.27 -19.74
C ASP A 206 -10.62 2.52 -20.85
N LEU A 207 -9.44 3.06 -20.50
CA LEU A 207 -8.36 3.27 -21.46
C LEU A 207 -7.90 1.94 -22.09
N PHE A 208 -7.66 0.91 -21.29
CA PHE A 208 -7.17 -0.38 -21.78
C PHE A 208 -8.22 -1.13 -22.60
N THR A 209 -9.49 -1.07 -22.20
CA THR A 209 -10.59 -1.65 -22.98
C THR A 209 -10.83 -0.91 -24.30
N SER A 210 -10.63 0.42 -24.33
CA SER A 210 -10.75 1.22 -25.56
C SER A 210 -9.73 0.85 -26.64
N ILE A 211 -8.57 0.31 -26.26
CA ILE A 211 -7.54 -0.20 -27.19
C ILE A 211 -7.66 -1.71 -27.45
N GLY A 212 -8.76 -2.33 -27.02
CA GLY A 212 -9.07 -3.73 -27.27
C GLY A 212 -8.42 -4.74 -26.31
N LEU A 213 -7.83 -4.28 -25.20
CA LEU A 213 -7.29 -5.20 -24.19
C LEU A 213 -8.39 -5.64 -23.22
N PRO A 214 -8.47 -6.94 -22.87
CA PRO A 214 -9.46 -7.42 -21.92
C PRO A 214 -9.15 -6.87 -20.51
N ALA A 215 -10.20 -6.63 -19.70
CA ALA A 215 -10.04 -6.14 -18.33
C ALA A 215 -9.13 -7.04 -17.48
N ASP A 216 -9.20 -8.36 -17.70
CA ASP A 216 -8.35 -9.38 -17.08
C ASP A 216 -6.85 -9.10 -17.27
N PHE A 217 -6.46 -8.63 -18.46
CA PHE A 217 -5.07 -8.26 -18.73
C PHE A 217 -4.62 -7.12 -17.82
N THR A 218 -5.46 -6.10 -17.63
CA THR A 218 -5.20 -4.98 -16.74
C THR A 218 -5.02 -5.43 -15.29
N TYR A 219 -5.83 -6.38 -14.82
CA TYR A 219 -5.69 -6.96 -13.46
C TYR A 219 -4.41 -7.77 -13.29
N VAL A 220 -4.05 -8.61 -14.27
CA VAL A 220 -2.80 -9.38 -14.25
C VAL A 220 -1.61 -8.44 -14.23
N PHE A 221 -1.58 -7.46 -15.14
CA PHE A 221 -0.48 -6.50 -15.23
C PHE A 221 -0.38 -5.62 -13.98
N SER A 222 -1.51 -5.11 -13.47
CA SER A 222 -1.59 -4.42 -12.17
C SER A 222 -0.98 -5.24 -11.04
N THR A 223 -1.33 -6.53 -10.98
CA THR A 223 -0.83 -7.45 -9.96
C THR A 223 0.67 -7.70 -10.10
N SER A 224 1.17 -7.89 -11.31
CA SER A 224 2.60 -8.03 -11.58
C SER A 224 3.39 -6.80 -11.11
N LEU A 225 2.92 -5.59 -11.43
CA LEU A 225 3.54 -4.36 -10.94
C LEU A 225 3.52 -4.29 -9.42
N LYS A 226 2.40 -4.59 -8.76
CA LYS A 226 2.33 -4.62 -7.29
C LYS A 226 3.37 -5.59 -6.71
N VAL A 227 3.47 -6.81 -7.24
CA VAL A 227 4.44 -7.81 -6.76
C VAL A 227 5.89 -7.34 -6.95
N ILE A 228 6.24 -6.83 -8.14
CA ILE A 228 7.58 -6.27 -8.41
C ILE A 228 7.89 -5.10 -7.47
N GLY A 229 6.94 -4.20 -7.29
CA GLY A 229 7.07 -3.05 -6.40
C GLY A 229 7.33 -3.47 -4.96
N LEU A 230 6.57 -4.44 -4.45
CA LEU A 230 6.78 -5.00 -3.12
C LEU A 230 8.14 -5.72 -2.97
N LEU A 231 8.61 -6.42 -4.02
CA LEU A 231 9.92 -7.09 -4.02
C LEU A 231 11.06 -6.09 -3.90
N LEU A 232 11.00 -5.01 -4.69
CA LEU A 232 11.99 -3.94 -4.66
C LEU A 232 11.98 -3.16 -3.34
N LEU A 233 10.79 -2.87 -2.79
CA LEU A 233 10.65 -2.24 -1.46
C LEU A 233 11.21 -3.12 -0.36
N THR A 234 10.89 -4.41 -0.38
CA THR A 234 11.37 -5.40 0.60
C THR A 234 12.88 -5.53 0.52
N TYR A 235 13.44 -5.70 -0.68
CA TYR A 235 14.88 -5.78 -0.89
C TYR A 235 15.60 -4.52 -0.43
N GLY A 236 15.10 -3.34 -0.82
CA GLY A 236 15.66 -2.04 -0.46
C GLY A 236 15.61 -1.79 1.05
N GLY A 237 14.44 -1.94 1.67
CA GLY A 237 14.26 -1.78 3.12
C GLY A 237 15.14 -2.72 3.94
N ALA A 238 15.26 -3.97 3.48
CA ALA A 238 16.08 -4.99 4.12
C ALA A 238 17.59 -4.69 4.03
N ARG A 239 18.06 -4.00 3.00
CA ARG A 239 19.50 -3.73 2.80
C ARG A 239 19.92 -2.31 3.17
N PHE A 240 18.98 -1.40 3.38
CA PHE A 240 19.29 -0.02 3.78
C PHE A 240 20.09 0.00 5.09
N LYS A 241 21.24 0.68 5.03
CA LYS A 241 22.19 0.93 6.11
C LYS A 241 22.75 2.35 5.92
N ALA A 242 21.96 3.36 6.28
CA ALA A 242 22.41 4.74 6.41
C ALA A 242 22.99 4.98 7.80
#